data_AF-G3Y9E9-F1
#
_entry.id   AF-G3Y9E9-F1
#
_cell.length_a   1.000
_cell.length_b   1.000
_cell.length_c   1.000
_cell.angle_alpha   90.00
_cell.angle_beta   90.00
_cell.angle_gamma   90.00
#
_symmetry.space_group_name_H-M   'P 1'
#
loop_
_entity.id
_entity.type
_entity.pdbx_description
1 polymer ?
#
loop_
_entity_poly.entity_id
_entity_poly.type
_entity_poly.pdbx_seq_one_letter_code
_entity_poly.pdbx_strand_id
1 'polypeptide(L)'
;TRPLSHTPHHLSSPFRLTTNNPNTYTPEDAEGEYYSPYKPKRQWPPDMSKLSPKHQFRLERKYRRRAALKYARPKWVKATKITQWVVIGFVLVYALLFMEWDERGSPFDEIRRTFFAGVKGAFSTPPPPRPVKRSED
;
A
#
# COMPACT_ATOMS: atom_id res chain seq x y z
N THR A 1 -22.97 -33.93 22.65
CA THR A 1 -21.75 -33.92 21.81
C THR A 1 -22.17 -34.16 20.37
N ARG A 2 -21.90 -33.22 19.45
CA ARG A 2 -22.41 -33.24 18.07
C ARG A 2 -21.26 -33.64 17.14
N PRO A 3 -21.36 -34.69 16.31
CA PRO A 3 -20.26 -35.13 15.47
C PRO A 3 -20.07 -34.15 14.29
N LEU A 4 -18.81 -33.76 14.05
CA LEU A 4 -18.40 -32.94 12.91
C LEU A 4 -18.43 -33.80 11.63
N SER A 5 -19.23 -33.38 10.65
CA SER A 5 -19.25 -33.94 9.31
C SER A 5 -17.99 -33.51 8.55
N HIS A 6 -17.06 -34.45 8.32
CA HIS A 6 -15.96 -34.28 7.38
C HIS A 6 -16.48 -34.44 5.95
N THR A 7 -16.46 -33.37 5.17
CA THR A 7 -16.60 -33.45 3.71
C THR A 7 -15.24 -33.80 3.10
N PRO A 8 -15.13 -34.87 2.29
CA PRO A 8 -13.89 -35.16 1.58
C PRO A 8 -13.66 -34.09 0.51
N HIS A 9 -12.49 -33.45 0.55
CA HIS A 9 -12.04 -32.48 -0.44
C HIS A 9 -11.73 -33.19 -1.77
N HIS A 10 -12.75 -33.47 -2.58
CA HIS A 10 -12.54 -33.84 -3.97
C HIS A 10 -12.29 -32.57 -4.78
N LEU A 11 -11.00 -32.31 -5.02
CA LEU A 11 -10.47 -31.22 -5.86
C LEU A 11 -10.82 -31.46 -7.34
N SER A 12 -12.06 -31.17 -7.73
CA SER A 12 -12.43 -31.02 -9.13
C SER A 12 -13.10 -29.67 -9.33
N SER A 13 -12.28 -28.63 -9.36
CA SER A 13 -12.70 -27.31 -9.84
C SER A 13 -13.20 -27.44 -11.29
N PRO A 14 -14.40 -26.93 -11.62
CA PRO A 14 -14.95 -26.97 -12.97
C PRO A 14 -14.18 -26.08 -13.97
N PHE A 15 -13.10 -25.41 -13.54
CA PHE A 15 -12.28 -24.54 -14.37
C PHE A 15 -10.91 -25.12 -14.75
N ARG A 16 -10.64 -26.41 -14.46
CA ARG A 16 -9.36 -27.02 -14.84
C ARG A 16 -9.37 -27.41 -16.33
N LEU A 17 -8.89 -26.54 -17.19
CA LEU A 17 -8.59 -26.84 -18.59
C LEU A 17 -7.40 -27.81 -18.65
N THR A 18 -7.68 -29.10 -18.84
CA THR A 18 -6.65 -30.09 -19.17
C THR A 18 -6.28 -29.89 -20.65
N THR A 19 -5.22 -29.13 -20.92
CA THR A 19 -4.60 -29.13 -22.25
C THR A 19 -3.60 -30.27 -22.29
N ASN A 20 -3.91 -31.32 -23.02
CA ASN A 20 -2.97 -32.38 -23.36
C ASN A 20 -2.95 -32.42 -24.90
N ASN A 21 -2.05 -31.65 -25.51
CA ASN A 21 -1.81 -31.70 -26.95
C ASN A 21 -0.39 -32.25 -27.18
N PRO A 22 -0.22 -33.50 -27.62
CA PRO A 22 1.08 -34.14 -27.77
C PRO A 22 1.79 -33.83 -29.09
N ASN A 23 1.58 -32.65 -29.70
CA ASN A 23 2.28 -32.28 -30.92
C ASN A 23 3.40 -31.27 -30.62
N THR A 24 4.58 -31.87 -30.46
CA THR A 24 5.96 -31.40 -30.46
C THR A 24 6.26 -30.07 -31.17
N TYR A 25 7.12 -29.30 -30.51
CA TYR A 25 7.79 -28.09 -30.97
C TYR A 25 8.84 -28.38 -32.06
N THR A 26 8.97 -27.48 -33.04
CA THR A 26 10.20 -27.32 -33.83
C THR A 26 10.73 -25.90 -33.57
N PRO A 27 11.94 -25.75 -32.99
CA PRO A 27 12.57 -24.44 -32.76
C PRO A 27 13.54 -24.14 -33.90
N GLU A 28 13.04 -23.70 -35.05
CA GLU A 28 13.86 -23.04 -36.07
C GLU A 28 13.04 -21.83 -36.58
N ASP A 29 13.72 -20.71 -36.80
CA ASP A 29 13.21 -19.37 -37.08
C ASP A 29 12.88 -18.52 -35.84
N ALA A 30 13.95 -17.89 -35.34
CA ALA A 30 13.90 -16.68 -34.52
C ALA A 30 12.99 -15.61 -35.17
N GLU A 31 12.31 -14.82 -34.33
CA GLU A 31 11.34 -13.74 -34.65
C GLU A 31 9.85 -14.16 -34.78
N GLY A 32 9.47 -15.36 -34.36
CA GLY A 32 8.07 -15.78 -34.31
C GLY A 32 7.33 -15.25 -33.06
N GLU A 33 6.52 -14.20 -33.21
CA GLU A 33 5.51 -13.79 -32.22
C GLU A 33 4.78 -15.02 -31.64
N TYR A 34 4.86 -15.19 -30.31
CA TYR A 34 4.14 -16.26 -29.62
C TYR A 34 2.63 -16.00 -29.72
N TYR A 35 1.99 -16.59 -30.74
CA TYR A 35 0.54 -16.62 -30.86
C TYR A 35 -0.02 -17.75 -30.00
N SER A 36 -0.86 -17.40 -29.02
CA SER A 36 -1.64 -18.39 -28.31
C SER A 36 -2.47 -19.21 -29.32
N PRO A 37 -2.45 -20.55 -29.28
CA PRO A 37 -3.17 -21.39 -30.25
C PRO A 37 -4.67 -21.09 -30.36
N TYR A 38 -5.25 -20.51 -29.31
CA TYR A 38 -6.64 -20.08 -29.27
C TYR A 38 -6.73 -18.56 -29.41
N LYS A 39 -7.12 -18.10 -30.61
CA LYS A 39 -7.46 -16.68 -30.82
C LYS A 39 -8.69 -16.33 -29.99
N PRO A 40 -8.70 -15.19 -29.27
CA PRO A 40 -9.89 -14.74 -28.54
C PRO A 40 -11.08 -14.64 -29.50
N LYS A 41 -12.19 -15.32 -29.18
CA LYS A 41 -13.44 -15.26 -29.98
C LYS A 41 -14.01 -13.84 -30.13
N ARG A 42 -13.58 -12.90 -29.27
CA ARG A 42 -13.95 -11.49 -29.29
C ARG A 42 -12.69 -10.67 -28.99
N GLN A 43 -12.30 -9.81 -29.93
CA GLN A 43 -11.19 -8.87 -29.73
C GLN A 43 -11.56 -7.89 -28.60
N TRP A 44 -10.64 -7.72 -27.67
CA TRP A 44 -10.69 -6.67 -26.67
C TRP A 44 -9.68 -5.59 -27.06
N PRO A 45 -9.94 -4.28 -26.87
CA PRO A 45 -11.14 -3.63 -26.34
C PRO A 45 -12.35 -3.71 -27.30
N PRO A 46 -13.59 -3.62 -26.79
CA PRO A 46 -14.76 -3.50 -27.67
C PRO A 46 -14.71 -2.15 -28.38
N ASP A 47 -14.94 -2.14 -29.70
CA ASP A 47 -15.04 -0.90 -30.49
C ASP A 47 -16.25 -0.08 -30.01
N MET A 48 -15.99 0.98 -29.23
CA MET A 48 -17.04 1.81 -28.62
C MET A 48 -17.82 2.62 -29.66
N SER A 49 -17.23 2.94 -30.80
CA SER A 49 -17.85 3.73 -31.89
C SER A 49 -18.89 2.95 -32.69
N LYS A 50 -18.86 1.61 -32.64
CA LYS A 50 -19.81 0.72 -33.35
C LYS A 50 -20.99 0.30 -32.47
N LEU A 51 -20.97 0.65 -31.19
CA LEU A 51 -22.00 0.31 -30.22
C LEU A 51 -23.02 1.44 -30.08
N SER A 52 -24.30 1.08 -30.04
CA SER A 52 -25.37 2.01 -29.67
C SER A 52 -25.06 2.70 -28.33
N PRO A 53 -25.36 4.01 -28.17
CA PRO A 53 -25.09 4.76 -26.94
C PRO A 53 -25.64 4.07 -25.67
N LYS A 54 -26.80 3.42 -25.78
CA LYS A 54 -27.39 2.64 -24.67
C LYS A 54 -26.49 1.48 -24.24
N HIS A 55 -25.85 0.81 -25.19
CA HIS A 55 -24.94 -0.29 -24.89
C HIS A 55 -23.61 0.21 -24.34
N GLN A 56 -23.11 1.35 -24.84
CA GLN A 56 -21.91 2.04 -24.35
C GLN A 56 -22.06 2.43 -22.87
N PHE A 57 -23.15 3.09 -22.48
CA PHE A 57 -23.39 3.45 -21.08
C PHE A 57 -23.43 2.24 -20.14
N ARG A 58 -23.97 1.10 -20.60
CA ARG A 58 -24.00 -0.14 -19.82
C ARG A 58 -22.59 -0.72 -19.61
N LEU A 59 -21.74 -0.67 -20.64
CA LEU A 59 -20.35 -1.11 -20.54
C LEU A 59 -19.52 -0.19 -19.67
N GLU A 60 -19.66 1.13 -19.83
CA GLU A 60 -18.99 2.14 -19.02
C GLU A 60 -19.37 2.00 -17.54
N ARG A 61 -20.66 1.81 -17.23
CA ARG A 61 -21.12 1.55 -15.86
C ARG A 61 -20.52 0.27 -15.28
N LYS A 62 -20.43 -0.81 -16.07
CA LYS A 62 -19.80 -2.07 -15.64
C LYS A 62 -18.30 -1.89 -15.41
N TYR A 63 -17.62 -1.13 -16.26
CA TYR A 63 -16.20 -0.79 -16.10
C TYR A 63 -15.96 0.03 -14.82
N ARG A 64 -16.72 1.11 -14.60
CA ARG A 64 -16.63 1.94 -13.39
C ARG A 64 -16.82 1.13 -12.11
N ARG A 65 -17.80 0.23 -12.06
CA ARG A 65 -18.03 -0.66 -10.91
C ARG A 65 -16.86 -1.62 -10.67
N ARG A 66 -16.31 -2.24 -11.72
CA ARG A 66 -15.16 -3.16 -11.60
C ARG A 66 -13.87 -2.44 -11.23
N ALA A 67 -13.67 -1.24 -11.76
CA ALA A 67 -12.55 -0.38 -11.38
C ALA A 67 -12.65 -0.02 -9.90
N ALA A 68 -13.81 0.44 -9.43
CA ALA A 68 -14.02 0.75 -8.02
C ALA A 68 -13.74 -0.46 -7.09
N LEU A 69 -14.09 -1.68 -7.51
CA LEU A 69 -13.79 -2.90 -6.76
C LEU A 69 -12.29 -3.23 -6.75
N LYS A 70 -11.59 -3.09 -7.88
CA LYS A 70 -10.12 -3.26 -7.95
C LYS A 70 -9.37 -2.20 -7.13
N TYR A 71 -9.92 -0.98 -7.10
CA TYR A 71 -9.36 0.16 -6.39
C TYR A 71 -9.95 0.35 -4.99
N ALA A 72 -10.79 -0.57 -4.50
CA ALA A 72 -11.17 -0.66 -3.10
C ALA A 72 -9.94 -1.14 -2.31
N ARG A 73 -8.96 -0.23 -2.16
CA ARG A 73 -7.66 -0.49 -1.57
C ARG A 73 -7.85 -0.97 -0.12
N PRO A 74 -7.00 -1.89 0.37
CA PRO A 74 -7.07 -2.36 1.75
C PRO A 74 -6.73 -1.22 2.72
N LYS A 75 -7.77 -0.48 3.14
CA LYS A 75 -7.66 0.63 4.09
C LYS A 75 -7.17 0.14 5.46
N TRP A 76 -7.57 -1.07 5.84
CA TRP A 76 -7.13 -1.72 7.07
C TRP A 76 -5.62 -1.92 7.12
N VAL A 77 -5.02 -2.44 6.05
CA VAL A 77 -3.56 -2.65 5.98
C VAL A 77 -2.80 -1.33 6.02
N LYS A 78 -3.35 -0.26 5.43
CA LYS A 78 -2.75 1.07 5.54
C LYS A 78 -2.82 1.59 6.98
N ALA A 79 -3.96 1.42 7.65
CA ALA A 79 -4.14 1.83 9.04
C ALA A 79 -3.18 1.07 9.97
N THR A 80 -3.11 -0.26 9.85
CA THR A 80 -2.20 -1.06 10.69
C THR A 80 -0.74 -0.72 10.46
N LYS A 81 -0.33 -0.42 9.21
CA LYS A 81 1.03 0.04 8.93
C LYS A 81 1.33 1.38 9.61
N ILE A 82 0.41 2.34 9.53
CA ILE A 82 0.58 3.63 10.22
C ILE A 82 0.68 3.39 11.72
N THR A 83 -0.23 2.60 12.30
CA THR A 83 -0.18 2.24 13.72
C THR A 83 1.14 1.58 14.10
N GLN A 84 1.66 0.67 13.27
CA GLN A 84 2.94 0.00 13.52
C GLN A 84 4.10 1.01 13.57
N TRP A 85 4.17 1.93 12.60
CA TRP A 85 5.19 2.99 12.61
C TRP A 85 5.04 3.94 13.79
N VAL A 86 3.81 4.29 14.18
CA VAL A 86 3.53 5.11 15.36
C VAL A 86 3.99 4.41 16.64
N VAL A 87 3.69 3.12 16.80
CA VAL A 87 4.11 2.34 17.97
C VAL A 87 5.63 2.21 18.04
N ILE A 88 6.29 1.91 16.91
CA ILE A 88 7.76 1.85 16.85
C ILE A 88 8.36 3.22 17.22
N GLY A 89 7.86 4.30 16.62
CA GLY A 89 8.32 5.66 16.93
C GLY A 89 8.08 6.03 18.39
N PHE A 90 6.92 5.69 18.95
CA PHE A 90 6.60 5.93 20.35
C PHE A 90 7.56 5.20 21.29
N VAL A 91 7.86 3.92 21.04
CA VAL A 91 8.82 3.15 21.84
C VAL A 91 10.22 3.75 21.74
N LEU A 92 10.65 4.18 20.55
CA LEU A 92 11.96 4.83 20.39
C LEU A 92 12.04 6.15 21.15
N VAL A 93 11.01 7.00 21.07
CA VAL A 93 10.95 8.26 21.84
C VAL A 93 10.95 7.97 23.33
N TYR A 94 10.18 6.99 23.80
CA TYR A 94 10.16 6.60 25.20
C TYR A 94 11.53 6.09 25.67
N ALA A 95 12.18 5.22 24.91
CA ALA A 95 13.52 4.72 25.23
C ALA A 95 14.56 5.87 25.27
N LEU A 96 14.51 6.76 24.29
CA LEU A 96 15.44 7.88 24.17
C LEU A 96 15.21 8.96 25.22
N LEU A 97 13.98 9.19 25.70
CA LEU A 97 13.64 10.37 26.50
C LEU A 97 13.26 10.04 27.96
N PHE A 98 12.74 8.84 28.22
CA PHE A 98 12.14 8.46 29.50
C PHE A 98 12.64 7.13 30.09
N MET A 99 13.36 6.26 29.35
CA MET A 99 14.02 5.10 29.98
C MET A 99 15.26 5.56 30.76
N GLU A 100 15.17 5.50 32.07
CA GLU A 100 16.33 5.57 32.96
C GLU A 100 16.90 4.15 33.10
N TRP A 101 18.06 3.89 32.50
CA TRP A 101 18.70 2.57 32.43
C TRP A 101 19.51 2.24 33.71
N ASP A 102 19.06 2.73 34.86
CA ASP A 102 19.66 2.51 36.19
C ASP A 102 20.82 3.46 36.59
N GLU A 103 21.05 3.55 37.91
CA GLU A 103 21.71 4.59 38.73
C GLU A 103 23.12 5.10 38.33
N ARG A 104 23.71 4.63 37.22
CA ARG A 104 25.04 5.03 36.74
C ARG A 104 25.07 6.14 35.69
N GLY A 105 23.90 6.70 35.37
CA GLY A 105 23.76 7.76 34.36
C GLY A 105 23.51 7.19 32.97
N SER A 106 22.55 7.76 32.26
CA SER A 106 22.11 7.20 30.99
C SER A 106 23.06 7.63 29.84
N PRO A 107 23.46 6.70 28.96
CA PRO A 107 24.31 7.01 27.80
C PRO A 107 23.60 7.90 26.76
N PHE A 108 22.32 8.21 26.95
CA PHE A 108 21.52 9.02 26.03
C PHE A 108 21.20 10.42 26.58
N ASP A 109 21.71 10.80 27.76
CA ASP A 109 21.38 12.08 28.39
C ASP A 109 21.83 13.30 27.58
N GLU A 110 22.94 13.20 26.87
CA GLU A 110 23.43 14.25 25.97
C GLU A 110 22.50 14.44 24.76
N ILE A 111 21.99 13.33 24.22
CA ILE A 111 21.01 13.33 23.12
C ILE A 111 19.68 13.90 23.59
N ARG A 112 19.23 13.56 24.81
CA ARG A 112 18.02 14.13 25.43
C ARG A 112 18.10 15.63 25.57
N ARG A 113 19.22 16.14 26.12
CA ARG A 113 19.43 17.58 26.31
C ARG A 113 19.42 18.33 24.99
N THR A 114 20.08 17.79 23.97
CA THR A 114 20.14 18.40 22.63
C THR A 114 18.75 18.43 21.97
N PHE A 115 17.98 17.35 22.09
CA PHE A 115 16.62 17.27 21.58
C PHE A 115 15.69 18.27 22.27
N PHE A 116 15.67 18.29 23.61
CA PHE A 116 14.84 19.24 24.37
C PHE A 116 15.27 20.70 24.16
N ALA A 117 16.56 20.98 24.01
CA ALA A 117 17.04 22.32 23.67
C ALA A 117 16.58 22.76 22.27
N GLY A 118 16.64 21.86 21.29
CA GLY A 118 16.15 22.13 19.93
C GLY A 118 14.64 22.35 19.87
N VAL A 119 13.86 21.47 20.51
CA VAL A 119 12.39 21.60 20.60
C VAL A 119 12.02 22.88 21.35
N LYS A 120 12.63 23.16 22.51
CA LYS A 120 12.36 24.38 23.27
C LYS A 120 12.74 25.65 22.50
N GLY A 121 13.83 25.62 21.72
CA GLY A 121 14.21 26.73 20.84
C GLY A 121 13.20 26.98 19.73
N ALA A 122 12.71 25.93 19.06
CA ALA A 122 11.75 26.03 17.96
C ALA A 122 10.34 26.44 18.40
N PHE A 123 9.93 26.09 19.63
CA PHE A 123 8.63 26.44 20.19
C PHE A 123 8.66 27.63 21.17
N SER A 124 9.81 28.26 21.40
CA SER A 124 9.89 29.48 22.21
C SER A 124 9.38 30.71 21.44
N THR A 125 8.66 31.59 22.13
CA THR A 125 8.28 32.90 21.60
C THR A 125 9.52 33.70 21.21
N PRO A 126 9.53 34.36 20.04
CA PRO A 126 10.67 35.18 19.64
C PRO A 126 10.93 36.27 20.69
N PRO A 127 12.20 36.59 21.00
CA PRO A 127 12.55 37.55 22.02
C PRO A 127 11.89 38.91 21.70
N PRO A 128 11.30 39.59 22.70
CA PRO A 128 10.59 40.85 22.46
C PRO A 128 11.54 41.89 21.85
N PRO A 129 11.08 42.69 20.87
CA PRO A 129 11.92 43.67 20.19
C PRO A 129 12.52 44.65 21.22
N ARG A 130 13.84 44.81 21.13
CA ARG A 130 14.63 45.64 22.06
C ARG A 130 14.15 47.10 21.95
N PRO A 131 13.84 47.80 23.06
CA PRO A 131 13.37 49.19 22.98
C PRO A 131 14.46 50.08 22.40
N VAL A 132 14.14 50.76 21.30
CA VAL A 132 15.00 51.74 20.64
C VAL A 132 15.19 52.90 21.61
N LYS A 133 16.40 53.06 22.16
CA LYS A 133 16.76 54.31 22.85
C LYS A 133 16.79 55.41 21.79
N ARG A 134 15.81 56.32 21.83
CA ARG A 134 15.91 57.59 21.13
C ARG A 134 17.05 58.36 21.79
N SER A 135 18.04 58.75 21.00
CA SER A 135 19.00 59.77 21.39
C SER A 135 18.24 61.10 21.41
N GLU A 136 18.09 61.70 22.59
CA GLU A 136 17.69 63.09 22.74
C GLU A 136 18.88 64.00 22.34
N ASP A 137 18.59 64.92 21.41
CA ASP A 137 19.45 66.03 20.98
C ASP A 137 19.46 67.18 22.00
#